data_AF-A0A258C0U1-F1
#
_entry.id   AF-A0A258C0U1-F1
#
_cell.length_a   1.000
_cell.length_b   1.000
_cell.length_c   1.000
_cell.angle_alpha   90.00
_cell.angle_beta   90.00
_cell.angle_gamma   90.00
#
_symmetry.space_group_name_H-M   'P 1'
#
loop_
_entity.id
_entity.type
_entity.pdbx_description
1 polymer ?
#
loop_
_entity_poly.entity_id
_entity_poly.type
_entity_poly.pdbx_seq_one_letter_code
_entity_poly.pdbx_strand_id
1 'polypeptide(L)'
;MQIRLPFADIMEFALALLSLSPAELEALGWTFADRKRLLDHFVRSGKAVQGKPLDEIDEATVTLRLPQRDVMRLQIFARRELPKAASNAAMINRVLAALDGAIDAK
;
A
#
# COMPACT_ATOMS: atom_id res chain seq x y z
N MET A 1 -8.14 5.13 -9.68
CA MET A 1 -8.06 3.66 -9.60
C MET A 1 -8.53 3.20 -8.23
N GLN A 2 -9.13 2.02 -8.17
CA GLN A 2 -9.62 1.41 -6.93
C GLN A 2 -8.86 0.12 -6.67
N ILE A 3 -8.31 -0.01 -5.48
CA ILE A 3 -7.62 -1.22 -5.02
C ILE A 3 -8.36 -1.72 -3.77
N ARG A 4 -8.60 -3.03 -3.68
CA ARG A 4 -9.22 -3.64 -2.50
C ARG A 4 -8.22 -4.56 -1.83
N LEU A 5 -7.96 -4.33 -0.56
CA LEU A 5 -7.04 -5.12 0.25
C LEU A 5 -7.61 -5.30 1.67
N PRO A 6 -7.31 -6.42 2.34
CA PRO A 6 -7.48 -6.52 3.79
C PRO A 6 -6.79 -5.35 4.50
N PHE A 7 -7.37 -4.87 5.60
CA PHE A 7 -6.78 -3.76 6.34
C PHE A 7 -5.41 -4.12 6.92
N ALA A 8 -5.23 -5.37 7.38
CA ALA A 8 -3.93 -5.85 7.85
C ALA A 8 -2.84 -5.73 6.76
N ASP A 9 -3.17 -6.07 5.51
CA ASP A 9 -2.24 -5.93 4.37
C ASP A 9 -1.92 -4.45 4.10
N ILE A 10 -2.90 -3.54 4.23
CA ILE A 10 -2.69 -2.09 4.08
C ILE A 10 -1.74 -1.57 5.16
N MET A 11 -1.89 -2.03 6.40
CA MET A 11 -1.02 -1.63 7.51
C MET A 11 0.42 -2.11 7.31
N GLU A 12 0.61 -3.39 6.98
CA GLU A 12 1.94 -3.95 6.71
C GLU A 12 2.61 -3.23 5.52
N PHE A 13 1.84 -2.95 4.46
CA PHE A 13 2.33 -2.21 3.30
C PHE A 13 2.69 -0.76 3.63
N ALA A 14 1.90 -0.08 4.47
CA ALA A 14 2.20 1.26 4.94
C ALA A 14 3.46 1.31 5.81
N LEU A 15 3.65 0.32 6.69
CA LEU A 15 4.85 0.21 7.52
C LEU A 15 6.10 -0.01 6.68
N ALA A 16 6.04 -0.90 5.68
CA ALA A 16 7.13 -1.11 4.73
C ALA A 16 7.46 0.16 3.93
N LEU A 17 6.44 0.93 3.55
CA LEU A 17 6.65 2.20 2.86
C LEU A 17 7.30 3.25 3.78
N LEU A 18 6.92 3.26 5.06
CA LEU A 18 7.47 4.16 6.06
C LEU A 18 8.93 3.83 6.42
N SER A 19 9.31 2.55 6.38
CA SER A 19 10.66 2.08 6.73
C SER A 19 11.72 2.40 5.68
N LEU A 20 11.34 2.87 4.48
CA LEU A 20 12.31 3.27 3.47
C LEU A 20 13.23 4.37 3.98
N SER A 21 14.53 4.12 3.83
CA SER A 21 15.58 5.11 4.05
C SER A 21 15.56 6.21 2.98
N PRO A 22 16.20 7.37 3.23
CA PRO A 22 16.31 8.42 2.22
C PRO A 22 16.95 7.95 0.91
N ALA A 23 17.98 7.08 0.98
CA ALA A 23 18.65 6.54 -0.20
C ALA A 23 17.76 5.61 -1.02
N GLU A 24 16.93 4.80 -0.37
CA GLU A 24 15.97 3.93 -1.08
C GLU A 24 14.84 4.75 -1.73
N LEU A 25 14.38 5.84 -1.08
CA LEU A 25 13.45 6.78 -1.70
C LEU A 25 14.06 7.43 -2.95
N GLU A 26 15.32 7.85 -2.87
CA GLU A 26 16.04 8.42 -4.01
C GLU A 26 16.22 7.39 -5.15
N ALA A 27 16.52 6.13 -4.83
CA ALA A 27 16.62 5.04 -5.81
C ALA A 27 15.27 4.69 -6.50
N LEU A 28 14.15 5.10 -5.90
CA LEU A 28 12.81 5.05 -6.49
C LEU A 28 12.46 6.33 -7.26
N GLY A 29 13.32 7.36 -7.23
CA GLY A 29 13.07 8.68 -7.80
C GLY A 29 12.00 9.46 -7.02
N TRP A 30 11.86 9.20 -5.72
CA TRP A 30 10.81 9.74 -4.86
C TRP A 30 11.38 10.72 -3.84
N THR A 31 10.55 11.69 -3.49
CA THR A 31 10.80 12.60 -2.37
C THR A 31 10.07 12.15 -1.11
N PHE A 32 10.42 12.71 0.05
CA PHE A 32 9.61 12.56 1.26
C PHE A 32 8.16 13.00 1.08
N ALA A 33 7.91 14.01 0.23
CA ALA A 33 6.56 14.46 -0.10
C ALA A 33 5.76 13.38 -0.85
N ASP A 34 6.41 12.62 -1.73
CA ASP A 34 5.79 11.49 -2.40
C ASP A 34 5.42 10.38 -1.42
N ARG A 35 6.35 10.00 -0.51
CA ARG A 35 6.06 9.03 0.55
C ARG A 35 4.90 9.49 1.43
N LYS A 36 4.92 10.75 1.88
CA LYS A 36 3.84 11.32 2.69
C LYS A 36 2.50 11.24 1.97
N ARG A 37 2.45 11.62 0.69
CA ARG A 37 1.20 11.57 -0.09
C ARG A 37 0.65 10.15 -0.21
N LEU A 38 1.51 9.16 -0.42
CA LEU A 38 1.12 7.76 -0.47
C LEU A 38 0.56 7.27 0.88
N LEU A 39 1.24 7.59 1.99
CA LEU A 39 0.77 7.28 3.34
C LEU A 39 -0.56 7.97 3.67
N ASP A 40 -0.76 9.22 3.23
CA ASP A 40 -2.03 9.94 3.43
C ASP A 40 -3.22 9.18 2.81
N HIS A 41 -3.02 8.44 1.71
CA HIS A 41 -4.08 7.60 1.12
C HIS A 41 -4.45 6.41 2.01
N PHE A 42 -3.46 5.73 2.61
CA PHE A 42 -3.69 4.62 3.54
C PHE A 42 -4.39 5.11 4.82
N VAL A 43 -3.98 6.26 5.36
CA VAL A 43 -4.64 6.85 6.54
C VAL A 43 -6.10 7.19 6.23
N ARG A 44 -6.38 7.76 5.05
CA ARG A 44 -7.76 8.07 4.63
C ARG A 44 -8.62 6.82 4.52
N SER A 45 -8.06 5.69 4.05
CA SER A 45 -8.81 4.44 3.95
C SER A 45 -9.09 3.80 5.30
N GLY A 46 -8.27 4.04 6.31
CA GLY A 46 -8.49 3.59 7.69
C GLY A 46 -9.81 4.10 8.31
N LYS A 47 -10.39 5.18 7.78
CA LYS A 47 -11.74 5.63 8.17
C LYS A 47 -12.81 4.56 7.96
N ALA A 48 -12.63 3.64 7.01
CA ALA A 48 -13.58 2.57 6.73
C ALA A 48 -13.67 1.51 7.85
N VAL A 49 -12.66 1.44 8.72
CA VAL A 49 -12.60 0.50 9.84
C VAL A 49 -12.70 1.19 11.20
N GLN A 50 -12.90 2.51 11.22
CA GLN A 50 -13.03 3.27 12.45
C GLN A 50 -14.27 2.82 13.25
N GLY A 51 -14.09 2.52 14.52
CA GLY A 51 -15.17 2.08 15.42
C GLY A 51 -15.52 0.59 15.33
N LYS A 52 -14.82 -0.17 14.49
CA LYS A 52 -14.96 -1.63 14.47
C LYS A 52 -14.23 -2.30 15.65
N PRO A 53 -14.73 -3.46 16.12
CA PRO A 53 -13.98 -4.33 17.03
C PRO A 53 -12.62 -4.76 16.45
N LEU A 54 -11.62 -4.95 17.30
CA LEU A 54 -10.24 -5.24 16.87
C LEU A 54 -10.14 -6.52 16.03
N ASP A 55 -10.89 -7.55 16.41
CA ASP A 55 -11.01 -8.82 15.72
C ASP A 55 -11.63 -8.71 14.32
N GLU A 56 -12.46 -7.70 14.08
CA GLU A 56 -13.06 -7.44 12.76
C GLU A 56 -12.23 -6.50 11.87
N ILE A 57 -11.27 -5.77 12.45
CA ILE A 57 -10.48 -4.77 11.73
C ILE A 57 -9.57 -5.45 10.71
N ASP A 58 -8.82 -6.48 11.12
CA ASP A 58 -7.77 -7.08 10.28
C ASP A 58 -8.34 -7.77 9.03
N GLU A 59 -9.52 -8.39 9.16
CA GLU A 59 -10.22 -9.09 8.08
C GLU A 59 -11.03 -8.13 7.18
N ALA A 60 -11.25 -6.88 7.62
CA ALA A 60 -12.03 -5.93 6.86
C ALA A 60 -11.34 -5.60 5.53
N THR A 61 -12.01 -5.91 4.43
CA THR A 61 -11.56 -5.47 3.11
C THR A 61 -11.87 -3.98 2.92
N VAL A 62 -10.82 -3.20 2.67
CA VAL A 62 -10.88 -1.75 2.52
C VAL A 62 -10.58 -1.36 1.07
N THR A 63 -11.33 -0.39 0.55
CA THR A 63 -11.09 0.17 -0.78
C THR A 63 -10.19 1.39 -0.70
N LEU A 64 -9.01 1.30 -1.31
CA LEU A 64 -8.10 2.41 -1.56
C LEU A 64 -8.45 3.10 -2.87
N ARG A 65 -8.66 4.42 -2.81
CA ARG A 65 -8.88 5.25 -4.00
C ARG A 65 -7.64 6.07 -4.28
N LEU A 66 -6.94 5.72 -5.36
CA LEU A 66 -5.62 6.26 -5.68
C LEU A 66 -5.60 6.85 -7.09
N PRO A 67 -4.91 7.97 -7.32
CA PRO A 67 -4.55 8.41 -8.66
C PRO A 67 -3.72 7.34 -9.38
N GLN A 68 -3.85 7.22 -10.70
CA GLN A 68 -3.10 6.22 -11.48
C GLN A 68 -1.58 6.33 -11.28
N ARG A 69 -1.05 7.55 -11.25
CA ARG A 69 0.37 7.81 -10.97
C ARG A 69 0.82 7.18 -9.64
N ASP A 70 -0.02 7.24 -8.62
CA ASP A 70 0.29 6.72 -7.29
C ASP A 70 0.17 5.19 -7.27
N VAL A 71 -0.77 4.60 -8.02
CA VAL A 71 -0.84 3.14 -8.22
C VAL A 71 0.42 2.61 -8.91
N MET A 72 0.86 3.23 -10.00
CA MET A 72 2.08 2.83 -10.70
C MET A 72 3.32 2.93 -9.80
N ARG A 73 3.39 3.96 -8.96
CA ARG A 73 4.45 4.10 -7.96
C ARG A 73 4.42 2.98 -6.93
N LEU A 74 3.25 2.70 -6.35
CA LEU A 74 3.09 1.60 -5.40
C LEU A 74 3.42 0.24 -6.03
N GLN A 75 3.12 0.03 -7.32
CA GLN A 75 3.53 -1.19 -8.05
C GLN A 75 5.06 -1.33 -8.14
N ILE A 76 5.77 -0.26 -8.49
CA ILE A 76 7.24 -0.28 -8.56
C ILE A 76 7.84 -0.58 -7.18
N PHE A 77 7.32 0.08 -6.13
CA PHE A 77 7.74 -0.17 -4.75
C PHE A 77 7.44 -1.61 -4.31
N ALA A 78 6.23 -2.10 -4.56
CA ALA A 78 5.80 -3.45 -4.19
C ALA A 78 6.66 -4.54 -4.85
N ARG A 79 7.16 -4.30 -6.06
CA ARG A 79 8.04 -5.25 -6.77
C ARG A 79 9.49 -5.17 -6.30
N ARG A 80 10.00 -3.98 -5.99
CA ARG A 80 11.43 -3.76 -5.74
C ARG A 80 11.82 -3.80 -4.27
N GLU A 81 11.00 -3.22 -3.40
CA GLU A 81 11.37 -2.94 -2.01
C GLU A 81 10.53 -3.71 -1.00
N LEU A 82 9.25 -3.96 -1.28
CA LEU A 82 8.38 -4.70 -0.36
C LEU A 82 8.91 -6.09 0.01
N PRO A 83 9.49 -6.90 -0.90
CA PRO A 83 10.08 -8.21 -0.53
C PRO A 83 11.30 -8.12 0.39
N LYS A 84 11.92 -6.94 0.50
CA LYS A 84 13.04 -6.70 1.43
C LYS A 84 12.54 -6.25 2.81
N ALA A 85 11.37 -5.60 2.85
CA ALA A 85 10.83 -4.95 4.05
C ALA A 85 9.75 -5.79 4.76
N ALA A 86 9.10 -6.71 4.06
CA ALA A 86 8.04 -7.56 4.60
C ALA A 86 8.37 -9.05 4.40
N SER A 87 8.08 -9.88 5.40
CA SER A 87 8.32 -11.33 5.35
C SER A 87 7.07 -12.13 4.93
N ASN A 88 5.90 -11.50 4.92
CA ASN A 88 4.63 -12.15 4.59
C ASN A 88 4.44 -12.27 3.08
N ALA A 89 4.94 -13.35 2.48
CA ALA A 89 4.84 -13.59 1.04
C ALA A 89 3.39 -13.60 0.52
N ALA A 90 2.43 -14.07 1.32
CA ALA A 90 1.02 -14.09 0.93
C ALA A 90 0.43 -12.68 0.82
N MET A 91 0.76 -11.79 1.76
CA MET A 91 0.40 -10.36 1.69
C MET A 91 1.02 -9.71 0.45
N ILE A 92 2.31 -9.94 0.19
CA ILE A 92 3.01 -9.39 -0.98
C ILE A 92 2.31 -9.79 -2.28
N ASN A 93 1.96 -11.07 -2.43
CA ASN A 93 1.26 -11.56 -3.61
C ASN A 93 -0.13 -10.91 -3.78
N ARG A 94 -0.89 -10.74 -2.69
CA ARG A 94 -2.20 -10.06 -2.74
C ARG A 94 -2.06 -8.59 -3.13
N VAL A 95 -1.09 -7.88 -2.56
CA VAL A 95 -0.80 -6.48 -2.89
C VAL A 95 -0.43 -6.34 -4.37
N LEU A 96 0.48 -7.17 -4.88
CA LEU A 96 0.88 -7.16 -6.28
C LEU A 96 -0.30 -7.45 -7.21
N ALA A 97 -1.08 -8.49 -6.92
CA ALA A 97 -2.26 -8.83 -7.72
C ALA A 97 -3.30 -7.69 -7.74
N ALA A 98 -3.52 -7.03 -6.60
CA ALA A 98 -4.47 -5.93 -6.50
C ALA A 98 -3.98 -4.66 -7.25
N LEU A 99 -2.67 -4.39 -7.24
CA LEU A 99 -2.06 -3.29 -8.00
C LEU A 99 -2.11 -3.56 -9.50
N ASP A 100 -1.73 -4.76 -9.93
CA ASP A 100 -1.72 -5.17 -11.33
C ASP A 100 -3.16 -5.17 -11.90
N GLY A 101 -4.12 -5.76 -11.18
CA GLY A 101 -5.52 -5.74 -11.58
C GLY A 101 -6.11 -4.32 -11.71
N ALA A 102 -5.69 -3.38 -10.87
CA ALA A 102 -6.12 -1.98 -10.98
C ALA A 102 -5.50 -1.24 -12.18
N ILE A 103 -4.34 -1.68 -12.66
CA ILE A 103 -3.66 -1.14 -13.84
C ILE A 103 -4.27 -1.71 -15.12
N ASP A 104 -4.61 -3.00 -15.11
CA ASP A 104 -5.14 -3.73 -16.26
C ASP A 104 -6.62 -3.47 -16.52
N ALA A 105 -7.40 -3.12 -15.48
CA ALA A 105 -8.82 -2.75 -15.57
C ALA A 105 -9.06 -1.35 -16.19
N LYS A 106 -8.20 -0.93 -17.12
CA LYS A 106 -8.30 0.34 -17.87
C LYS A 106 -9.63 0.51 -18.59
#